data_AF-A0A2M8EI12-F1
#
_entry.id   AF-A0A2M8EI12-F1
#
_cell.length_a   1.000
_cell.length_b   1.000
_cell.length_c   1.000
_cell.angle_alpha   90.00
_cell.angle_beta   90.00
_cell.angle_gamma   90.00
#
_symmetry.space_group_name_H-M   'P 1'
#
loop_
_entity.id
_entity.type
_entity.pdbx_description
1 polymer ?
#
loop_
_entity_poly.entity_id
_entity_poly.type
_entity_poly.pdbx_seq_one_letter_code
_entity_poly.pdbx_strand_id
1 'polypeptide(L)'
;MQANDADRARDALQSLNPNCDRAAWVKTGMAFHAAGGDFAAFNDWSAQADSYNAQAARATWRSFKAAPGGVGAGSLFGMARDRGWTEGNTSPRPASARPTPKPVEPPRKPAPGMAAAEVWSRCLPATAAHGYIAKKQGNAQGLRVVPAGDRLTIAGQSMAGYLAVPAFAPDGEIQSLQFIPASGGKKLNLPGASMAGASFTLGTDGPVYLCEGVGA
;
A
#
# COMPACT_ATOMS: atom_id res chain seq x y z
N MET A 1 -1.08 -28.92 -17.11
CA MET A 1 -0.29 -27.74 -16.70
C MET A 1 1.16 -28.06 -17.01
N GLN A 2 1.81 -27.26 -17.85
CA GLN A 2 3.14 -27.56 -18.38
C GLN A 2 4.22 -27.12 -17.38
N ALA A 3 5.35 -27.83 -17.30
CA ALA A 3 6.49 -27.50 -16.45
C ALA A 3 6.94 -26.02 -16.59
N ASN A 4 6.77 -25.45 -17.78
CA ASN A 4 7.06 -24.04 -18.08
C ASN A 4 6.25 -23.04 -17.24
N ASP A 5 5.02 -23.35 -16.81
CA ASP A 5 4.20 -22.41 -16.03
C ASP A 5 4.69 -22.29 -14.58
N ALA A 6 5.16 -23.40 -13.98
CA ALA A 6 5.71 -23.41 -12.63
C ALA A 6 7.07 -22.70 -12.57
N ASP A 7 7.93 -22.92 -13.57
CA ASP A 7 9.21 -22.21 -13.68
C ASP A 7 9.01 -20.72 -13.94
N ARG A 8 8.05 -20.36 -14.80
CA ARG A 8 7.66 -18.95 -15.02
C ARG A 8 7.10 -18.30 -13.75
N ALA A 9 6.35 -19.04 -12.95
CA ALA A 9 5.84 -18.56 -11.67
C ALA A 9 6.99 -18.33 -10.66
N ARG A 10 7.98 -19.23 -10.61
CA ARG A 10 9.15 -19.07 -9.72
C ARG A 10 9.97 -17.84 -10.10
N ASP A 11 10.22 -17.64 -11.39
CA ASP A 11 10.93 -16.47 -11.89
C ASP A 11 10.18 -15.16 -11.56
N ALA A 12 8.86 -15.14 -11.81
CA ALA A 12 8.02 -14.01 -11.45
C ALA A 12 8.04 -13.74 -9.93
N LEU A 13 8.00 -14.78 -9.09
CA LEU A 13 8.09 -14.65 -7.63
C LEU A 13 9.41 -14.03 -7.19
N GLN A 14 10.55 -14.45 -7.75
CA GLN A 14 11.87 -13.92 -7.39
C GLN A 14 12.06 -12.45 -7.80
N SER A 15 11.29 -11.96 -8.78
CA SER A 15 11.28 -10.53 -9.13
C SER A 15 10.55 -9.64 -8.10
N LEU A 16 9.76 -10.24 -7.20
CA LEU A 16 8.99 -9.54 -6.17
C LEU A 16 9.79 -9.39 -4.87
N ASN A 17 9.54 -8.30 -4.13
CA ASN A 17 10.21 -8.03 -2.85
C ASN A 17 9.46 -8.76 -1.73
N PRO A 18 10.12 -9.66 -0.99
CA PRO A 18 9.50 -10.35 0.15
C PRO A 18 9.30 -9.43 1.37
N ASN A 19 10.06 -8.34 1.49
CA ASN A 19 9.84 -7.26 2.46
C ASN A 19 8.67 -6.36 2.01
N CYS A 20 7.45 -6.89 2.13
CA CYS A 20 6.20 -6.16 1.92
C CYS A 20 5.25 -6.37 3.11
N ASP A 21 4.15 -5.61 3.12
CA ASP A 21 3.12 -5.81 4.14
C ASP A 21 2.51 -7.22 4.07
N ARG A 22 1.89 -7.65 5.17
CA ARG A 22 1.33 -9.00 5.30
C ARG A 22 0.29 -9.30 4.22
N ALA A 23 -0.54 -8.33 3.82
CA ALA A 23 -1.61 -8.54 2.85
C ALA A 23 -1.04 -8.73 1.43
N ALA A 24 -0.05 -7.93 1.05
CA ALA A 24 0.70 -8.07 -0.19
C ALA A 24 1.45 -9.42 -0.23
N TRP A 25 2.12 -9.79 0.86
CA TRP A 25 2.81 -11.07 0.98
C TRP A 25 1.85 -12.26 0.83
N VAL A 26 0.67 -12.21 1.47
CA VAL A 26 -0.38 -13.25 1.34
C VAL A 26 -0.89 -13.32 -0.11
N LYS A 27 -1.17 -12.16 -0.71
CA LYS A 27 -1.68 -12.08 -2.08
C LYS A 27 -0.66 -12.66 -3.08
N THR A 28 0.62 -12.37 -2.91
CA THR A 28 1.71 -12.97 -3.69
C THR A 28 1.76 -14.48 -3.51
N GLY A 29 1.66 -14.98 -2.27
CA GLY A 29 1.60 -16.41 -1.99
C GLY A 29 0.40 -17.11 -2.62
N MET A 30 -0.79 -16.52 -2.53
CA MET A 30 -2.00 -17.05 -3.17
C MET A 30 -1.87 -17.09 -4.69
N ALA A 31 -1.34 -16.02 -5.29
CA ALA A 31 -1.14 -15.93 -6.73
C ALA A 31 -0.09 -16.94 -7.22
N PHE A 32 0.99 -17.13 -6.46
CA PHE A 32 2.04 -18.11 -6.74
C PHE A 32 1.53 -19.55 -6.61
N HIS A 33 0.78 -19.85 -5.55
CA HIS A 33 0.10 -21.14 -5.38
C HIS A 33 -0.88 -21.41 -6.53
N ALA A 34 -1.67 -20.40 -6.94
CA ALA A 34 -2.59 -20.52 -8.07
C ALA A 34 -1.87 -20.70 -9.42
N ALA A 35 -0.62 -20.24 -9.55
CA ALA A 35 0.23 -20.45 -10.71
C ALA A 35 0.94 -21.82 -10.73
N GLY A 36 0.68 -22.68 -9.73
CA GLY A 36 1.31 -24.00 -9.62
C GLY A 36 2.68 -23.98 -8.93
N GLY A 37 3.01 -22.90 -8.23
CA GLY A 37 4.21 -22.81 -7.41
C GLY A 37 4.19 -23.76 -6.21
N ASP A 38 5.38 -24.16 -5.75
CA ASP A 38 5.55 -25.04 -4.59
C ASP A 38 5.88 -24.28 -3.30
N PHE A 39 5.70 -24.95 -2.16
CA PHE A 39 5.99 -24.34 -0.86
C PHE A 39 7.47 -23.99 -0.68
N ALA A 40 8.39 -24.78 -1.24
CA ALA A 40 9.82 -24.58 -1.03
C ALA A 40 10.26 -23.23 -1.62
N ALA A 41 9.89 -22.94 -2.87
CA ALA A 41 10.17 -21.67 -3.52
C ALA A 41 9.48 -20.48 -2.82
N PHE A 42 8.25 -20.65 -2.34
CA PHE A 42 7.56 -19.62 -1.57
C PHE A 42 8.23 -19.34 -0.22
N ASN A 43 8.68 -20.40 0.45
CA ASN A 43 9.37 -20.33 1.73
C ASN A 43 10.74 -19.65 1.59
N ASP A 44 11.52 -20.03 0.58
CA ASP A 44 12.84 -19.46 0.31
C ASP A 44 12.76 -17.99 -0.11
N TRP A 45 11.74 -17.63 -0.90
CA TRP A 45 11.44 -16.23 -1.18
C TRP A 45 11.05 -15.48 0.10
N SER A 46 10.15 -16.03 0.91
CA SER A 46 9.71 -15.42 2.16
C SER A 46 10.84 -15.25 3.18
N ALA A 47 11.81 -16.18 3.19
CA ALA A 47 12.96 -16.17 4.10
C ALA A 47 13.91 -15.00 3.86
N GLN A 48 13.81 -14.32 2.72
CA GLN A 48 14.57 -13.10 2.43
C GLN A 48 13.96 -11.85 3.08
N ALA A 49 12.77 -11.94 3.70
CA ALA A 49 12.16 -10.85 4.44
C ALA A 49 12.72 -10.74 5.86
N ASP A 50 12.90 -9.52 6.36
CA ASP A 50 13.41 -9.23 7.71
C ASP A 50 12.42 -9.68 8.80
N SER A 51 11.13 -9.77 8.47
CA SER A 51 10.04 -10.21 9.35
C SER A 51 9.67 -11.69 9.20
N TYR A 52 10.52 -12.49 8.54
CA TYR A 52 10.22 -13.88 8.23
C TYR A 52 10.02 -14.75 9.48
N ASN A 53 8.98 -15.58 9.43
CA ASN A 53 8.72 -16.63 10.40
C ASN A 53 8.30 -17.92 9.67
N ALA A 54 9.11 -18.98 9.79
CA ALA A 54 8.92 -20.24 9.09
C ALA A 54 7.59 -20.94 9.44
N GLN A 55 7.16 -20.85 10.70
CA GLN A 55 5.91 -21.46 11.15
C GLN A 55 4.71 -20.71 10.57
N ALA A 56 4.75 -19.37 10.58
CA ALA A 56 3.72 -18.52 9.98
C ALA A 56 3.65 -18.71 8.45
N ALA A 57 4.81 -18.86 7.78
CA ALA A 57 4.88 -19.13 6.36
C ALA A 57 4.17 -20.44 6.00
N ARG A 58 4.49 -21.52 6.73
CA ARG A 58 3.89 -22.84 6.52
C ARG A 58 2.40 -22.88 6.85
N ALA A 59 1.99 -22.21 7.93
CA ALA A 59 0.58 -22.11 8.30
C ALA A 59 -0.22 -21.35 7.23
N THR A 60 0.32 -20.24 6.72
CA THR A 60 -0.36 -19.45 5.69
C THR A 60 -0.44 -20.20 4.37
N TRP A 61 0.64 -20.88 3.95
CA TRP A 61 0.64 -21.69 2.74
C TRP A 61 -0.47 -22.73 2.72
N ARG A 62 -0.69 -23.42 3.85
CA ARG A 62 -1.77 -24.41 4.01
C ARG A 62 -3.18 -23.82 3.92
N SER A 63 -3.32 -22.50 4.13
CA SER A 63 -4.61 -21.81 4.03
C SER A 63 -4.98 -21.42 2.60
N PHE A 64 -4.03 -21.47 1.66
CA PHE A 64 -4.27 -21.10 0.27
C PHE A 64 -5.17 -22.14 -0.40
N LYS A 65 -6.29 -21.67 -0.94
CA LYS A 65 -7.26 -22.47 -1.67
C LYS A 65 -7.56 -21.79 -3.00
N ALA A 66 -7.62 -22.58 -4.07
CA ALA A 66 -8.17 -22.10 -5.32
C ALA A 66 -9.68 -21.91 -5.13
N ALA A 67 -10.14 -20.66 -5.25
CA ALA A 67 -11.55 -20.31 -5.20
C ALA A 67 -11.96 -19.66 -6.53
N PRO A 68 -13.12 -20.00 -7.11
CA PRO A 68 -13.65 -19.30 -8.28
C PRO A 68 -13.80 -17.80 -7.97
N GLY A 69 -13.22 -16.93 -8.79
CA GLY A 69 -13.22 -15.47 -8.57
C GLY A 69 -12.20 -14.95 -7.54
N GLY A 70 -11.34 -15.82 -7.00
CA GLY A 70 -10.25 -15.44 -6.09
C GLY A 70 -8.98 -14.95 -6.79
N VAL A 71 -7.91 -14.74 -6.02
CA VAL A 71 -6.58 -14.37 -6.54
C VAL A 71 -6.04 -15.53 -7.40
N GLY A 72 -5.92 -15.28 -8.70
CA GLY A 72 -5.44 -16.27 -9.68
C GLY A 72 -3.99 -16.04 -10.10
N ALA A 73 -3.45 -16.99 -10.88
CA ALA A 73 -2.08 -16.94 -11.41
C ALA A 73 -1.75 -15.62 -12.14
N GLY A 74 -2.71 -15.03 -12.84
CA GLY A 74 -2.54 -13.73 -13.53
C GLY A 74 -2.16 -12.58 -12.61
N SER A 75 -2.53 -12.63 -11.32
CA SER A 75 -2.12 -11.62 -10.33
C SER A 75 -0.62 -11.65 -10.06
N LEU A 76 0.02 -12.82 -10.06
CA LEU A 76 1.46 -12.95 -9.83
C LEU A 76 2.23 -12.25 -10.95
N PHE A 77 1.88 -12.56 -12.19
CA PHE A 77 2.51 -11.99 -13.37
C PHE A 77 2.21 -10.49 -13.50
N GLY A 78 1.01 -10.03 -13.13
CA GLY A 78 0.69 -8.60 -13.06
C GLY A 78 1.61 -7.86 -12.08
N MET A 79 1.70 -8.34 -10.84
CA MET A 79 2.58 -7.75 -9.82
C MET A 79 4.06 -7.76 -10.22
N ALA A 80 4.51 -8.81 -10.90
CA ALA A 80 5.87 -8.91 -11.40
C ALA A 80 6.12 -7.87 -12.53
N ARG A 81 5.19 -7.75 -13.49
CA ARG A 81 5.30 -6.78 -14.60
C ARG A 81 5.29 -5.34 -14.13
N ASP A 82 4.51 -5.01 -13.10
CA ASP A 82 4.52 -3.68 -12.46
C ASP A 82 5.92 -3.31 -11.93
N ARG A 83 6.79 -4.30 -11.71
CA ARG A 83 8.19 -4.13 -11.28
C ARG A 83 9.20 -4.28 -12.41
N GLY A 84 8.74 -4.36 -13.65
CA GLY A 84 9.57 -4.47 -14.84
C GLY A 84 9.94 -5.90 -15.23
N TRP A 85 9.28 -6.93 -14.67
CA TRP A 85 9.46 -8.31 -15.13
C TRP A 85 8.90 -8.47 -16.57
N THR A 86 9.67 -9.13 -17.45
CA THR A 86 9.27 -9.43 -18.83
C THR A 86 9.40 -10.92 -19.11
N GLU A 87 8.46 -11.47 -19.89
CA GLU A 87 8.47 -12.88 -20.27
C GLU A 87 9.65 -13.16 -21.22
N GLY A 88 10.52 -14.11 -20.85
CA GLY A 88 11.58 -14.61 -21.72
C GLY A 88 13.02 -14.31 -21.30
N ASN A 89 13.27 -13.67 -20.16
CA ASN A 89 14.64 -13.48 -19.69
C ASN A 89 15.18 -14.71 -18.94
N THR A 90 15.35 -15.82 -19.65
CA THR A 90 16.16 -16.95 -19.17
C THR A 90 17.64 -16.53 -19.22
N SER A 91 18.12 -15.90 -18.16
CA SER A 91 19.56 -15.87 -17.89
C SER A 91 19.80 -15.90 -16.38
N PRO A 92 20.66 -16.82 -15.91
CA PRO A 92 21.02 -16.88 -14.50
C PRO A 92 21.90 -15.68 -14.19
N ARG A 93 21.42 -14.77 -13.33
CA ARG A 93 22.25 -13.68 -12.82
C ARG A 93 22.44 -13.83 -11.31
N PRO A 94 23.68 -13.66 -10.79
CA PRO A 94 24.06 -14.15 -9.48
C PRO A 94 23.48 -13.31 -8.34
N ALA A 95 23.49 -13.94 -7.17
CA ALA A 95 23.08 -13.39 -5.90
C ALA A 95 23.73 -12.04 -5.56
N SER A 96 22.92 -11.20 -4.92
CA SER A 96 23.25 -9.96 -4.23
C SER A 96 23.75 -8.79 -5.08
N ALA A 97 22.81 -7.89 -5.37
CA ALA A 97 23.05 -6.49 -5.04
C ALA A 97 21.95 -6.09 -4.05
N ARG A 98 22.35 -5.79 -2.81
CA ARG A 98 21.56 -4.94 -1.90
C ARG A 98 20.96 -3.83 -2.75
N PRO A 99 19.64 -3.55 -2.70
CA PRO A 99 19.10 -2.49 -3.53
C PRO A 99 19.83 -1.21 -3.15
N THR A 100 20.65 -0.71 -4.07
CA THR A 100 20.83 0.72 -4.18
C THR A 100 19.42 1.29 -4.19
N PRO A 101 19.10 2.30 -3.37
CA PRO A 101 17.81 2.93 -3.47
C PRO A 101 17.65 3.30 -4.95
N LYS A 102 16.63 2.74 -5.62
CA LYS A 102 16.19 3.27 -6.90
C LYS A 102 16.11 4.77 -6.68
N PRO A 103 16.73 5.62 -7.52
CA PRO A 103 16.45 7.05 -7.47
C PRO A 103 14.94 7.15 -7.40
N VAL A 104 14.44 7.74 -6.31
CA VAL A 104 13.03 8.09 -6.19
C VAL A 104 12.75 8.81 -7.49
N GLU A 105 11.96 8.20 -8.37
CA GLU A 105 11.56 8.85 -9.61
C GLU A 105 11.05 10.21 -9.17
N PRO A 106 11.68 11.32 -9.61
CA PRO A 106 11.36 12.63 -9.06
C PRO A 106 9.85 12.75 -9.15
N PRO A 107 9.16 13.06 -8.02
CA PRO A 107 7.72 12.95 -7.95
C PRO A 107 7.17 13.61 -9.19
N ARG A 108 6.50 12.82 -10.04
CA ARG A 108 5.81 13.34 -11.23
C ARG A 108 5.12 14.59 -10.76
N LYS A 109 5.50 15.75 -11.31
CA LYS A 109 4.96 17.04 -10.86
C LYS A 109 3.46 16.85 -10.71
N PRO A 110 2.91 17.03 -9.49
CA PRO A 110 1.49 16.84 -9.27
C PRO A 110 0.76 17.66 -10.32
N ALA A 111 -0.31 17.11 -10.90
CA ALA A 111 -1.19 17.94 -11.72
C ALA A 111 -1.53 19.21 -10.91
N PRO A 112 -1.59 20.40 -11.53
CA PRO A 112 -1.91 21.63 -10.80
C PRO A 112 -3.16 21.45 -9.93
N GLY A 113 -3.10 21.81 -8.63
CA GLY A 113 -4.21 21.58 -7.70
C GLY A 113 -4.16 20.25 -6.91
N MET A 114 -3.27 19.33 -7.26
CA MET A 114 -3.19 17.97 -6.68
C MET A 114 -1.96 17.72 -5.80
N ALA A 115 -1.10 18.73 -5.58
CA ALA A 115 0.00 18.61 -4.63
C ALA A 115 -0.54 18.49 -3.20
N ALA A 116 0.01 17.60 -2.38
CA ALA A 116 -0.51 17.33 -1.02
C ALA A 116 -0.60 18.61 -0.16
N ALA A 117 0.43 19.45 -0.21
CA ALA A 117 0.45 20.73 0.50
C ALA A 117 -0.61 21.73 -0.01
N GLU A 118 -0.83 21.78 -1.32
CA GLU A 118 -1.85 22.65 -1.93
C GLU A 118 -3.27 22.18 -1.61
N VAL A 119 -3.52 20.86 -1.65
CA VAL A 119 -4.81 20.30 -1.25
C VAL A 119 -5.05 20.55 0.24
N TRP A 120 -4.03 20.36 1.07
CA TRP A 120 -4.13 20.57 2.52
C TRP A 120 -4.42 22.03 2.88
N SER A 121 -3.77 22.99 2.23
CA SER A 121 -3.97 24.43 2.49
C SER A 121 -5.38 24.91 2.17
N ARG A 122 -6.06 24.27 1.22
CA ARG A 122 -7.47 24.52 0.90
C ARG A 122 -8.45 23.95 1.92
N CYS A 123 -8.02 22.96 2.72
CA CYS A 123 -8.88 22.32 3.72
C CYS A 123 -9.05 23.19 4.98
N LEU A 124 -10.23 23.12 5.59
CA LEU A 124 -10.56 23.86 6.81
C LEU A 124 -10.35 22.98 8.06
N PRO A 125 -10.06 23.54 9.24
CA PRO A 125 -9.97 22.75 10.46
C PRO A 125 -11.23 21.91 10.70
N ALA A 126 -11.04 20.63 11.03
CA ALA A 126 -12.14 19.76 11.39
C ALA A 126 -12.66 20.12 12.79
N THR A 127 -13.95 19.86 13.02
CA THR A 127 -14.55 19.91 14.36
C THR A 127 -14.98 18.51 14.78
N ALA A 128 -15.20 18.31 16.09
CA ALA A 128 -15.72 17.06 16.61
C ALA A 128 -17.11 16.69 16.04
N ALA A 129 -17.84 17.67 15.47
CA ALA A 129 -19.14 17.46 14.85
C ALA A 129 -19.08 16.76 13.48
N HIS A 130 -17.89 16.59 12.88
CA HIS A 130 -17.76 15.85 11.64
C HIS A 130 -18.26 14.40 11.82
N GLY A 131 -19.14 13.92 10.94
CA GLY A 131 -19.86 12.64 11.12
C GLY A 131 -18.96 11.44 11.41
N TYR A 132 -17.79 11.36 10.77
CA TYR A 132 -16.83 10.29 11.04
C TYR A 132 -16.18 10.40 12.43
N ILE A 133 -15.82 11.62 12.85
CA ILE A 133 -15.18 11.86 14.16
C ILE A 133 -16.18 11.54 15.27
N ALA A 134 -17.40 12.06 15.19
CA ALA A 134 -18.46 11.79 16.15
C ALA A 134 -18.75 10.29 16.24
N LYS A 135 -18.88 9.59 15.10
CA LYS A 135 -19.13 8.14 15.05
C LYS A 135 -18.00 7.32 15.69
N LYS A 136 -16.76 7.76 15.56
CA LYS A 136 -15.58 7.08 16.12
C LYS A 136 -15.19 7.59 17.50
N GLN A 137 -15.94 8.56 18.05
CA GLN A 137 -15.59 9.25 19.29
C GLN A 137 -14.13 9.76 19.27
N GLY A 138 -13.70 10.22 18.10
CA GLY A 138 -12.32 10.62 17.83
C GLY A 138 -12.02 12.06 18.25
N ASN A 139 -10.74 12.43 18.17
CA ASN A 139 -10.27 13.79 18.35
C ASN A 139 -10.12 14.49 16.99
N ALA A 140 -10.57 15.74 16.88
CA ALA A 140 -10.45 16.57 15.69
C ALA A 140 -9.07 17.25 15.53
N GLN A 141 -8.23 17.21 16.56
CA GLN A 141 -6.91 17.84 16.57
C GLN A 141 -6.08 17.40 15.37
N GLY A 142 -5.50 18.37 14.66
CA GLY A 142 -4.65 18.13 13.49
C GLY A 142 -5.39 17.62 12.24
N LEU A 143 -6.71 17.43 12.30
CA LEU A 143 -7.53 17.00 11.17
C LEU A 143 -8.17 18.19 10.46
N ARG A 144 -8.46 18.02 9.17
CA ARG A 144 -9.16 19.02 8.36
C ARG A 144 -10.34 18.43 7.63
N VAL A 145 -11.17 19.27 7.03
CA VAL A 145 -12.31 18.91 6.19
C VAL A 145 -12.19 19.65 4.87
N VAL A 146 -12.45 18.95 3.78
CA VAL A 146 -12.52 19.54 2.45
C VAL A 146 -13.77 20.44 2.37
N PRO A 147 -13.65 21.73 2.00
CA PRO A 147 -14.79 22.64 1.93
C PRO A 147 -15.89 22.15 0.98
N ALA A 148 -17.16 22.48 1.28
CA ALA A 148 -18.31 22.08 0.46
C ALA A 148 -18.21 22.56 -1.01
N GLY A 149 -17.54 23.70 -1.26
CA GLY A 149 -17.35 24.27 -2.59
C GLY A 149 -16.03 23.90 -3.27
N ASP A 150 -15.21 23.04 -2.66
CA ASP A 150 -13.94 22.64 -3.27
C ASP A 150 -14.16 21.70 -4.45
N ARG A 151 -13.31 21.81 -5.49
CA ARG A 151 -13.42 21.06 -6.74
C ARG A 151 -12.63 19.74 -6.74
N LEU A 152 -11.99 19.39 -5.63
CA LEU A 152 -11.19 18.17 -5.51
C LEU A 152 -12.05 16.94 -5.81
N THR A 153 -11.64 16.21 -6.85
CA THR A 153 -12.30 14.98 -7.29
C THR A 153 -11.26 13.86 -7.34
N ILE A 154 -11.56 12.72 -6.72
CA ILE A 154 -10.69 11.54 -6.69
C ILE A 154 -11.50 10.34 -7.17
N ALA A 155 -11.00 9.62 -8.18
CA ALA A 155 -11.70 8.50 -8.81
C ALA A 155 -13.14 8.84 -9.26
N GLY A 156 -13.35 10.06 -9.76
CA GLY A 156 -14.67 10.55 -10.20
C GLY A 156 -15.61 10.98 -9.07
N GLN A 157 -15.19 10.90 -7.81
CA GLN A 157 -16.00 11.27 -6.64
C GLN A 157 -15.55 12.64 -6.09
N SER A 158 -16.51 13.52 -5.78
CA SER A 158 -16.23 14.76 -5.07
C SER A 158 -15.79 14.49 -3.64
N MET A 159 -14.71 15.13 -3.22
CA MET A 159 -14.20 15.04 -1.84
C MET A 159 -14.82 16.10 -0.92
N ALA A 160 -15.73 16.94 -1.40
CA ALA A 160 -16.39 17.96 -0.60
C ALA A 160 -17.02 17.36 0.68
N GLY A 161 -16.69 17.93 1.84
CA GLY A 161 -17.16 17.47 3.14
C GLY A 161 -16.46 16.21 3.67
N TYR A 162 -15.44 15.69 2.98
CA TYR A 162 -14.64 14.57 3.51
C TYR A 162 -13.67 15.07 4.57
N LEU A 163 -13.45 14.24 5.59
CA LEU A 163 -12.35 14.44 6.52
C LEU A 163 -11.03 14.20 5.80
N ALA A 164 -10.14 15.17 5.82
CA ALA A 164 -8.77 15.09 5.36
C ALA A 164 -7.86 14.79 6.54
N VAL A 165 -7.24 13.61 6.52
CA VAL A 165 -6.23 13.16 7.49
C VAL A 165 -4.86 13.35 6.85
N PRO A 166 -3.94 14.12 7.46
CA PRO A 166 -2.62 14.35 6.90
C PRO A 166 -1.73 13.12 7.07
N ALA A 167 -0.84 12.91 6.12
CA ALA A 167 0.23 11.92 6.20
C ALA A 167 1.56 12.66 5.98
N PHE A 168 2.37 12.78 7.02
CA PHE A 168 3.63 13.53 7.02
C PHE A 168 4.80 12.61 6.70
N ALA A 169 5.76 13.12 5.93
CA ALA A 169 7.07 12.50 5.74
C ALA A 169 7.91 12.61 7.04
N PRO A 170 9.01 11.85 7.17
CA PRO A 170 9.89 11.92 8.35
C PRO A 170 10.50 13.30 8.62
N ASP A 171 10.58 14.16 7.61
CA ASP A 171 11.03 15.55 7.71
C ASP A 171 9.94 16.52 8.21
N GLY A 172 8.72 16.03 8.43
CA GLY A 172 7.57 16.82 8.90
C GLY A 172 6.77 17.49 7.79
N GLU A 173 7.20 17.39 6.53
CA GLU A 173 6.45 17.91 5.40
C GLU A 173 5.25 17.03 5.06
N ILE A 174 4.20 17.63 4.53
CA ILE A 174 3.01 16.87 4.15
C ILE A 174 3.27 16.05 2.88
N GLN A 175 3.31 14.73 3.05
CA GLN A 175 3.58 13.78 1.98
C GLN A 175 2.32 13.40 1.21
N SER A 176 1.21 13.18 1.91
CA SER A 176 -0.06 12.75 1.32
C SER A 176 -1.26 13.09 2.23
N LEU A 177 -2.46 12.77 1.74
CA LEU A 177 -3.74 12.94 2.44
C LEU A 177 -4.59 11.68 2.28
N GLN A 178 -5.24 11.26 3.36
CA GLN A 178 -6.34 10.29 3.33
C GLN A 178 -7.67 11.01 3.54
N PHE A 179 -8.63 10.72 2.66
CA PHE A 179 -9.98 11.28 2.68
C PHE A 179 -10.98 10.25 3.19
N ILE A 180 -11.76 10.64 4.20
CA ILE A 180 -12.74 9.78 4.86
C ILE A 180 -14.13 10.40 4.78
N PRO A 181 -15.13 9.71 4.20
CA PRO A 181 -16.50 10.22 4.12
C PRO A 181 -17.16 10.38 5.49
N ALA A 182 -17.95 11.44 5.65
CA ALA A 182 -18.67 11.72 6.90
C ALA A 182 -19.70 10.64 7.28
N SER A 183 -20.40 10.08 6.30
CA SER A 183 -21.49 9.10 6.48
C SER A 183 -21.05 7.63 6.31
N GLY A 184 -19.76 7.38 6.11
CA GLY A 184 -19.22 6.06 5.76
C GLY A 184 -19.09 5.85 4.26
N GLY A 185 -18.33 4.81 3.88
CA GLY A 185 -17.92 4.57 2.50
C GLY A 185 -16.43 4.27 2.40
N LYS A 186 -15.93 4.16 1.16
CA LYS A 186 -14.52 3.86 0.89
C LYS A 186 -13.64 5.07 1.23
N LYS A 187 -12.60 4.85 2.05
CA LYS A 187 -11.53 5.82 2.25
C LYS A 187 -10.67 5.90 0.99
N LEU A 188 -10.22 7.09 0.65
CA LEU A 188 -9.43 7.32 -0.56
C LEU A 188 -8.14 8.04 -0.19
N ASN A 189 -7.05 7.70 -0.84
CA ASN A 189 -5.77 8.40 -0.68
C ASN A 189 -5.57 9.36 -1.85
N LEU A 190 -4.82 10.44 -1.62
CA LEU A 190 -4.50 11.42 -2.65
C LEU A 190 -3.72 10.74 -3.81
N PRO A 191 -4.24 10.76 -5.05
CA PRO A 191 -3.57 10.13 -6.18
C PRO A 191 -2.19 10.74 -6.44
N GLY A 192 -1.22 9.89 -6.74
CA GLY A 192 0.15 10.32 -7.04
C GLY A 192 0.98 10.71 -5.81
N ALA A 193 0.42 10.65 -4.61
CA ALA A 193 1.13 10.89 -3.36
C ALA A 193 1.33 9.57 -2.59
N SER A 194 2.57 9.32 -2.15
CA SER A 194 2.91 8.08 -1.44
C SER A 194 2.41 8.12 0.00
N MET A 195 1.88 6.99 0.49
CA MET A 195 1.62 6.76 1.91
C MET A 195 2.77 6.03 2.61
N ALA A 196 3.75 5.54 1.84
CA ALA A 196 4.85 4.75 2.38
C ALA A 196 5.72 5.58 3.33
N GLY A 197 5.94 5.06 4.54
CA GLY A 197 6.74 5.72 5.58
C GLY A 197 6.10 6.98 6.17
N ALA A 198 4.87 7.32 5.77
CA ALA A 198 4.19 8.50 6.29
C ALA A 198 3.57 8.23 7.66
N SER A 199 3.50 9.27 8.49
CA SER A 199 2.94 9.19 9.84
C SER A 199 2.05 10.39 10.15
N PHE A 200 1.20 10.25 11.16
CA PHE A 200 0.44 11.35 11.72
C PHE A 200 0.57 11.31 13.24
N THR A 201 1.17 12.36 13.80
CA THR A 201 1.48 12.44 15.23
C THR A 201 0.57 13.45 15.89
N LEU A 202 0.04 13.08 17.05
CA LEU A 202 -0.74 13.93 17.94
C LEU A 202 -0.04 14.03 19.29
N GLY A 203 -0.07 15.21 19.90
CA GLY A 203 0.62 15.49 21.15
C GLY A 203 2.06 15.97 20.95
N THR A 204 2.69 16.40 22.04
CA THR A 204 4.04 16.99 22.03
C THR A 204 5.02 16.25 22.96
N ASP A 205 4.53 15.67 24.06
CA ASP A 205 5.37 15.12 25.12
C ASP A 205 4.79 13.84 25.71
N GLY A 206 5.65 12.93 26.18
CA GLY A 206 5.28 11.72 26.91
C GLY A 206 5.47 10.41 26.14
N PRO A 207 4.91 9.29 26.65
CA PRO A 207 5.01 7.98 26.01
C PRO A 207 4.40 7.99 24.61
N VAL A 208 5.12 7.42 23.64
CA VAL A 208 4.65 7.30 22.25
C VAL A 208 3.85 6.00 22.10
N TYR A 209 2.59 6.13 21.70
CA TYR A 209 1.74 5.01 21.33
C TYR A 209 1.70 4.90 19.81
N LEU A 210 2.21 3.79 19.27
CA LEU A 210 2.14 3.51 17.85
C LEU A 210 0.86 2.74 17.54
N CYS A 211 0.02 3.34 16.70
CA CYS A 211 -1.22 2.74 16.23
C CYS A 211 -1.21 2.60 14.71
N GLU A 212 -1.84 1.54 14.20
CA GLU A 212 -2.21 1.47 12.79
C GLU A 212 -3.37 2.45 12.53
N GLY A 213 -3.41 3.11 11.37
CA GLY A 213 -4.57 3.97 11.05
C GLY A 213 -4.55 4.67 9.70
N VAL A 214 -3.41 5.24 9.32
CA VAL A 214 -3.21 5.93 8.03
C VAL A 214 -2.45 4.97 7.12
N GLY A 215 -3.05 4.57 6.00
CA GLY A 215 -2.53 3.49 5.16
C GLY A 215 -3.05 3.53 3.72
N ALA A 216 -2.33 2.83 2.83
CA ALA A 216 -2.57 2.77 1.39
C ALA A 216 -3.86 2.02 1.03
#